data_AF-A0A1H3S834-F1
#
_entry.id   AF-A0A1H3S834-F1
#
_cell.length_a   1.000
_cell.length_b   1.000
_cell.length_c   1.000
_cell.angle_alpha   90.00
_cell.angle_beta   90.00
_cell.angle_gamma   90.00
#
_symmetry.space_group_name_H-M   'P 1'
#
loop_
_entity.id
_entity.type
_entity.pdbx_description
1 polymer ?
#
loop_
_entity_poly.entity_id
_entity_poly.type
_entity_poly.pdbx_seq_one_letter_code
_entity_poly.pdbx_strand_id
1 'polypeptide(L)'
;MRKILSAFVAAALSMSALPAAASASTEVAYSQCRAGGPSTQDNAIAARVNPSLTGQLRGSLTGERVSCASAIARATAATAFTKPYGKQAAVIAVTTAIVESTLINHTESTDHDSLGLFEQRASWGSAAERTNPAWATGAFLRKMAALYPDQSWRSAPIGEVCQAVQVSAFPDRYQVQVHDAQLIVDAVWSGGGVSRDVTGNGWDDILARNASDDKLYLYDGFAPGKLASPRAMGTGWGATRIVLTGDFTGDTEGDLLGITTAGDMNLYTGNGSTFSAPKLVGTGWNSMKFVVTADFTGEGTNDLIGIQEGSGDLYFYAGNGNGTFSAPRKLASGWGGQTALVAGDFDDDNHGDLVGRAANGDLNQYRGYGNAQFSAPAKFSNGWNGITALIPGDFTGDGKTDIAGRTADGTLNLYPSYGTTLGSGVALGTGWNGHNLYQS
;
A
#
# COMPACT_ATOMS: atom_id res chain seq x y z
N MET A 1 68.50 -66.83 14.23
CA MET A 1 67.04 -67.04 14.33
C MET A 1 66.41 -65.66 14.56
N ARG A 2 65.72 -65.07 13.56
CA ARG A 2 64.25 -64.82 13.53
C ARG A 2 63.76 -64.05 14.78
N LYS A 3 63.07 -62.90 14.78
CA LYS A 3 62.30 -62.06 13.81
C LYS A 3 62.09 -60.68 14.50
N ILE A 4 62.28 -59.54 13.83
CA ILE A 4 61.31 -58.65 13.15
C ILE A 4 60.38 -57.85 14.09
N LEU A 5 60.55 -56.52 14.03
CA LEU A 5 59.69 -55.42 14.47
C LEU A 5 58.29 -55.48 13.82
N SER A 6 57.21 -55.20 14.55
CA SER A 6 55.96 -54.68 13.95
C SER A 6 55.15 -53.91 15.01
N ALA A 7 54.94 -52.63 14.73
CA ALA A 7 54.07 -51.73 15.47
C ALA A 7 52.60 -52.01 15.11
N PHE A 8 51.72 -52.05 16.11
CA PHE A 8 50.28 -52.09 15.92
C PHE A 8 49.72 -50.65 15.86
N VAL A 9 49.19 -50.28 14.70
CA VAL A 9 48.30 -49.11 14.52
C VAL A 9 46.86 -49.62 14.68
N ALA A 10 46.10 -49.03 15.59
CA ALA A 10 44.67 -49.27 15.72
C ALA A 10 43.92 -48.44 14.66
N ALA A 11 43.28 -49.12 13.71
CA ALA A 11 42.35 -48.49 12.77
C ALA A 11 40.92 -48.54 13.35
N ALA A 12 40.35 -47.38 13.66
CA ALA A 12 38.94 -47.24 14.00
C ALA A 12 38.11 -47.28 12.70
N LEU A 13 37.27 -48.31 12.53
CA LEU A 13 36.25 -48.32 11.48
C LEU A 13 35.07 -47.43 11.93
N SER A 14 34.81 -46.37 11.19
CA SER A 14 33.58 -45.59 11.28
C SER A 14 32.42 -46.37 10.65
N MET A 15 31.44 -46.77 11.47
CA MET A 15 30.14 -47.19 10.95
C MET A 15 29.39 -45.94 10.50
N SER A 16 29.24 -45.77 9.19
CA SER A 16 28.34 -44.78 8.60
C SER A 16 26.90 -45.16 8.92
N ALA A 17 26.22 -44.32 9.72
CA ALA A 17 24.78 -44.41 9.89
C ALA A 17 24.11 -44.09 8.54
N LEU A 18 23.26 -45.01 8.07
CA LEU A 18 22.32 -44.74 6.98
C LEU A 18 21.40 -43.60 7.43
N PRO A 19 21.16 -42.57 6.61
CA PRO A 19 20.20 -41.53 6.97
C PRO A 19 18.80 -42.15 7.01
N ALA A 20 18.07 -41.89 8.10
CA ALA A 20 16.65 -42.16 8.17
C ALA A 20 15.96 -41.39 7.04
N ALA A 21 15.20 -42.09 6.20
CA ALA A 21 14.38 -41.46 5.19
C ALA A 21 13.34 -40.57 5.88
N ALA A 22 13.52 -39.25 5.77
CA ALA A 22 12.48 -38.29 6.07
C ALA A 22 11.33 -38.56 5.08
N SER A 23 10.11 -38.77 5.59
CA SER A 23 8.92 -38.76 4.76
C SER A 23 8.79 -37.35 4.17
N ALA A 24 9.03 -37.21 2.87
CA ALA A 24 8.69 -36.01 2.15
C ALA A 24 7.17 -35.84 2.23
N SER A 25 6.71 -34.81 2.96
CA SER A 25 5.38 -34.28 2.75
C SER A 25 5.30 -33.82 1.30
N THR A 26 4.38 -34.38 0.53
CA THR A 26 4.04 -33.90 -0.82
C THR A 26 3.55 -32.46 -0.70
N GLU A 27 4.45 -31.50 -0.92
CA GLU A 27 4.12 -30.09 -1.02
C GLU A 27 3.34 -29.91 -2.33
N VAL A 28 2.05 -29.57 -2.23
CA VAL A 28 1.19 -29.33 -3.40
C VAL A 28 1.81 -28.19 -4.21
N ALA A 29 1.99 -28.38 -5.53
CA ALA A 29 2.54 -27.32 -6.38
C ALA A 29 1.62 -26.09 -6.35
N TYR A 30 2.19 -24.93 -6.01
CA TYR A 30 1.53 -23.64 -6.02
C TYR A 30 2.30 -22.66 -6.90
N SER A 31 1.61 -21.70 -7.51
CA SER A 31 2.25 -20.57 -8.19
C SER A 31 2.37 -19.39 -7.24
N GLN A 32 3.45 -18.62 -7.40
CA GLN A 32 3.62 -17.41 -6.61
C GLN A 32 2.55 -16.38 -7.00
N CYS A 33 1.92 -15.75 -6.00
CA CYS A 33 0.95 -14.68 -6.25
C CYS A 33 1.61 -13.36 -6.70
N ARG A 34 2.92 -13.24 -6.46
CA ARG A 34 3.79 -12.15 -6.92
C ARG A 34 4.96 -12.74 -7.71
N ALA A 35 5.29 -12.14 -8.84
CA ALA A 35 6.46 -12.54 -9.61
C ALA A 35 7.74 -12.33 -8.76
N GLY A 36 8.52 -13.40 -8.58
CA GLY A 36 9.73 -13.37 -7.76
C GLY A 36 9.51 -13.77 -6.29
N GLY A 37 8.28 -14.09 -5.89
CA GLY A 37 7.93 -14.49 -4.53
C GLY A 37 7.57 -13.32 -3.62
N PRO A 38 7.43 -13.56 -2.30
CA PRO A 38 7.02 -12.54 -1.36
C PRO A 38 8.11 -11.50 -1.12
N SER A 39 7.73 -10.23 -0.98
CA SER A 39 8.67 -9.16 -0.65
C SER A 39 9.11 -9.17 0.81
N THR A 40 10.08 -8.33 1.13
CA THR A 40 10.45 -8.00 2.51
C THR A 40 9.23 -7.50 3.30
N GLN A 41 8.39 -6.67 2.68
CA GLN A 41 7.16 -6.16 3.29
C GLN A 41 6.13 -7.28 3.54
N ASP A 42 5.92 -8.17 2.57
CA ASP A 42 5.01 -9.30 2.76
C ASP A 42 5.44 -10.14 3.99
N ASN A 43 6.76 -10.35 4.14
CA ASN A 43 7.34 -11.04 5.30
C ASN A 43 7.18 -10.25 6.62
N ALA A 44 7.32 -8.92 6.58
CA ALA A 44 7.15 -8.05 7.75
C ALA A 44 5.69 -8.00 8.21
N ILE A 45 4.75 -7.87 7.27
CA ILE A 45 3.30 -7.96 7.54
C ILE A 45 2.97 -9.33 8.15
N ALA A 46 3.50 -10.41 7.57
CA ALA A 46 3.31 -11.75 8.12
C ALA A 46 3.77 -11.81 9.57
N ALA A 47 5.00 -11.35 9.88
CA ALA A 47 5.53 -11.35 11.24
C ALA A 47 4.69 -10.51 12.22
N ARG A 48 4.13 -9.38 11.76
CA ARG A 48 3.31 -8.46 12.57
C ARG A 48 1.91 -8.99 12.85
N VAL A 49 1.24 -9.54 11.85
CA VAL A 49 -0.18 -9.94 11.91
C VAL A 49 -0.33 -11.32 12.55
N ASN A 50 0.59 -12.25 12.27
CA ASN A 50 0.50 -13.65 12.67
C ASN A 50 0.24 -13.89 14.18
N PRO A 51 0.85 -13.15 15.13
CA PRO A 51 0.55 -13.30 16.56
C PRO A 51 -0.89 -12.97 16.97
N SER A 52 -1.59 -12.15 16.18
CA SER A 52 -2.96 -11.69 16.45
C SER A 52 -4.03 -12.59 15.81
N LEU A 53 -3.63 -13.52 14.94
CA LEU A 53 -4.55 -14.42 14.27
C LEU A 53 -5.11 -15.48 15.21
N THR A 54 -6.38 -15.83 15.01
CA THR A 54 -7.13 -16.75 15.87
C THR A 54 -7.73 -17.94 15.12
N GLY A 55 -7.83 -17.85 13.79
CA GLY A 55 -8.42 -18.83 12.89
C GLY A 55 -7.39 -19.78 12.27
N GLN A 56 -7.65 -20.19 11.04
CA GLN A 56 -6.90 -21.24 10.33
C GLN A 56 -5.43 -20.85 10.07
N LEU A 57 -5.15 -19.56 9.95
CA LEU A 57 -3.80 -19.05 9.65
C LEU A 57 -2.96 -18.75 10.88
N ARG A 58 -3.48 -19.01 12.08
CA ARG A 58 -2.75 -18.79 13.33
C ARG A 58 -1.43 -19.56 13.35
N GLY A 59 -0.32 -18.83 13.46
CA GLY A 59 1.03 -19.39 13.46
C GLY A 59 1.55 -19.81 12.08
N SER A 60 0.75 -19.67 11.02
CA SER A 60 1.09 -20.16 9.67
C SER A 60 1.01 -19.08 8.58
N LEU A 61 0.68 -17.83 8.92
CA LEU A 61 0.79 -16.70 7.99
C LEU A 61 2.26 -16.47 7.60
N THR A 62 2.60 -16.78 6.35
CA THR A 62 3.93 -16.55 5.75
C THR A 62 3.89 -15.35 4.81
N GLY A 63 5.06 -14.85 4.40
CA GLY A 63 5.13 -13.80 3.37
C GLY A 63 4.42 -14.22 2.09
N GLU A 64 4.49 -15.48 1.66
CA GLU A 64 3.76 -15.93 0.46
C GLU A 64 2.23 -15.82 0.61
N ARG A 65 1.69 -16.17 1.77
CA ARG A 65 0.23 -16.02 2.03
C ARG A 65 -0.18 -14.56 2.06
N VAL A 66 0.70 -13.69 2.59
CA VAL A 66 0.50 -12.24 2.54
C VAL A 66 0.56 -11.73 1.10
N SER A 67 1.53 -12.16 0.28
CA SER A 67 1.63 -11.77 -1.12
C SER A 67 0.37 -12.12 -1.92
N CYS A 68 -0.24 -13.28 -1.60
CA CYS A 68 -1.54 -13.68 -2.13
C CYS A 68 -2.70 -12.82 -1.64
N ALA A 69 -2.75 -12.47 -0.36
CA ALA A 69 -3.75 -11.52 0.15
C ALA A 69 -3.59 -10.14 -0.51
N SER A 70 -2.36 -9.64 -0.66
CA SER A 70 -2.03 -8.40 -1.37
C SER A 70 -2.50 -8.45 -2.82
N ALA A 71 -2.33 -9.58 -3.51
CA ALA A 71 -2.82 -9.76 -4.87
C ALA A 71 -4.35 -9.69 -4.95
N ILE A 72 -5.07 -10.30 -4.00
CA ILE A 72 -6.54 -10.20 -3.89
C ILE A 72 -6.95 -8.74 -3.60
N ALA A 73 -6.29 -8.07 -2.67
CA ALA A 73 -6.57 -6.68 -2.31
C ALA A 73 -6.40 -5.75 -3.52
N ARG A 74 -5.25 -5.81 -4.21
CA ARG A 74 -4.98 -5.04 -5.44
C ARG A 74 -6.01 -5.31 -6.52
N ALA A 75 -6.32 -6.57 -6.78
CA ALA A 75 -7.30 -6.93 -7.80
C ALA A 75 -8.71 -6.45 -7.44
N THR A 76 -9.05 -6.42 -6.15
CA THR A 76 -10.32 -5.88 -5.67
C THR A 76 -10.40 -4.37 -5.88
N ALA A 77 -9.34 -3.63 -5.52
CA ALA A 77 -9.25 -2.18 -5.74
C ALA A 77 -9.31 -1.83 -7.24
N ALA A 78 -8.59 -2.56 -8.09
CA ALA A 78 -8.55 -2.32 -9.54
C ALA A 78 -9.83 -2.72 -10.30
N THR A 79 -10.74 -3.48 -9.69
CA THR A 79 -11.98 -3.93 -10.37
C THR A 79 -13.02 -2.80 -10.36
N ALA A 80 -12.92 -1.88 -11.31
CA ALA A 80 -13.91 -0.81 -11.52
C ALA A 80 -15.21 -1.35 -12.16
N PHE A 81 -16.25 -1.59 -11.36
CA PHE A 81 -17.65 -1.52 -11.83
C PHE A 81 -18.15 -0.08 -11.69
N THR A 82 -19.34 0.26 -12.23
CA THR A 82 -19.96 1.60 -12.16
C THR A 82 -20.13 2.16 -10.73
N LYS A 83 -19.77 1.39 -9.70
CA LYS A 83 -19.53 1.76 -8.30
C LYS A 83 -18.35 0.93 -7.77
N PRO A 84 -17.33 1.52 -7.10
CA PRO A 84 -16.09 0.83 -6.70
C PRO A 84 -16.30 -0.22 -5.59
N TYR A 85 -15.54 -1.32 -5.62
CA TYR A 85 -15.44 -2.29 -4.52
C TYR A 85 -14.44 -1.79 -3.47
N GLY A 86 -14.94 -1.38 -2.31
CA GLY A 86 -14.09 -0.93 -1.20
C GLY A 86 -13.52 -2.08 -0.37
N LYS A 87 -12.77 -1.74 0.68
CA LYS A 87 -12.05 -2.65 1.59
C LYS A 87 -12.85 -3.89 2.01
N GLN A 88 -14.13 -3.72 2.31
CA GLN A 88 -15.00 -4.82 2.71
C GLN A 88 -15.13 -5.94 1.66
N ALA A 89 -15.10 -5.61 0.37
CA ALA A 89 -15.09 -6.62 -0.69
C ALA A 89 -13.80 -7.45 -0.67
N ALA A 90 -12.66 -6.85 -0.33
CA ALA A 90 -11.41 -7.59 -0.15
C ALA A 90 -11.43 -8.44 1.11
N VAL A 91 -12.06 -7.97 2.20
CA VAL A 91 -12.30 -8.82 3.38
C VAL A 91 -13.13 -10.04 3.01
N ILE A 92 -14.18 -9.88 2.21
CA ILE A 92 -15.01 -11.01 1.71
C ILE A 92 -14.16 -11.96 0.85
N ALA A 93 -13.37 -11.43 -0.08
CA ALA A 93 -12.53 -12.23 -0.98
C ALA A 93 -11.41 -12.98 -0.22
N VAL A 94 -10.70 -12.30 0.68
CA VAL A 94 -9.64 -12.89 1.53
C VAL A 94 -10.23 -13.90 2.51
N THR A 95 -11.37 -13.62 3.14
CA THR A 95 -12.10 -14.60 3.98
C THR A 95 -12.36 -15.88 3.20
N THR A 96 -12.78 -15.75 1.94
CA THR A 96 -13.04 -16.88 1.06
C THR A 96 -11.75 -17.64 0.77
N ALA A 97 -10.68 -16.96 0.34
CA ALA A 97 -9.42 -17.59 0.00
C ALA A 97 -8.72 -18.24 1.21
N ILE A 98 -8.93 -17.75 2.44
CA ILE A 98 -8.48 -18.42 3.66
C ILE A 98 -9.15 -19.78 3.79
N VAL A 99 -10.48 -19.85 3.63
CA VAL A 99 -11.23 -21.10 3.78
C VAL A 99 -10.93 -22.10 2.67
N GLU A 100 -10.84 -21.61 1.43
CA GLU A 100 -10.69 -22.47 0.26
C GLU A 100 -9.27 -23.00 0.12
N SER A 101 -8.26 -22.13 0.21
CA SER A 101 -6.87 -22.51 -0.10
C SER A 101 -5.87 -22.16 1.01
N THR A 102 -6.34 -21.61 2.13
CA THR A 102 -5.49 -21.03 3.17
C THR A 102 -4.57 -19.91 2.62
N LEU A 103 -5.04 -19.14 1.63
CA LEU A 103 -4.25 -18.12 0.92
C LEU A 103 -3.02 -18.69 0.17
N ILE A 104 -3.17 -19.86 -0.42
CA ILE A 104 -2.17 -20.43 -1.35
C ILE A 104 -2.80 -20.54 -2.75
N ASN A 105 -2.04 -20.22 -3.79
CA ASN A 105 -2.51 -20.28 -5.17
C ASN A 105 -2.18 -21.65 -5.80
N HIS A 106 -3.02 -22.64 -5.54
CA HIS A 106 -2.77 -24.01 -5.99
C HIS A 106 -2.83 -24.15 -7.52
N THR A 107 -1.78 -24.72 -8.11
CA THR A 107 -1.71 -25.00 -9.56
C THR A 107 -2.05 -26.44 -9.92
N GLU A 108 -2.14 -27.30 -8.91
CA GLU A 108 -2.59 -28.68 -9.03
C GLU A 108 -3.85 -28.86 -8.23
N SER A 109 -4.79 -29.62 -8.79
CA SER A 109 -6.05 -29.87 -8.10
C SER A 109 -5.84 -30.84 -6.94
N THR A 110 -6.25 -30.43 -5.75
CA THR A 110 -6.19 -31.24 -4.53
C THR A 110 -7.49 -32.02 -4.30
N ASP A 111 -8.61 -31.49 -4.79
CA ASP A 111 -9.92 -32.14 -4.86
C ASP A 111 -10.64 -31.76 -6.16
N HIS A 112 -11.02 -32.76 -6.96
CA HIS A 112 -11.62 -32.62 -8.29
C HIS A 112 -10.78 -31.87 -9.34
N ASP A 113 -11.30 -30.74 -9.85
CA ASP A 113 -10.73 -29.88 -10.88
C ASP A 113 -10.54 -28.44 -10.36
N SER A 114 -10.68 -28.23 -9.04
CA SER A 114 -10.52 -26.95 -8.37
C SER A 114 -9.07 -26.48 -8.39
N LEU A 115 -8.87 -25.18 -8.62
CA LEU A 115 -7.56 -24.52 -8.74
C LEU A 115 -7.59 -23.10 -8.16
N GLY A 116 -6.39 -22.62 -7.82
CA GLY A 116 -6.10 -21.24 -7.48
C GLY A 116 -6.59 -20.79 -6.11
N LEU A 117 -6.47 -19.48 -5.83
CA LEU A 117 -6.77 -18.88 -4.52
C LEU A 117 -8.19 -19.12 -3.99
N PHE A 118 -9.14 -19.37 -4.88
CA PHE A 118 -10.55 -19.53 -4.55
C PHE A 118 -11.04 -20.96 -4.76
N GLU A 119 -10.14 -21.92 -5.07
CA GLU A 119 -10.44 -23.32 -5.41
C GLU A 119 -11.62 -23.46 -6.39
N GLN A 120 -11.66 -22.57 -7.38
CA GLN A 120 -12.74 -22.51 -8.36
C GLN A 120 -12.68 -23.71 -9.31
N ARG A 121 -13.83 -24.33 -9.61
CA ARG A 121 -13.94 -25.41 -10.63
C ARG A 121 -13.82 -24.90 -12.06
N ALA A 122 -13.63 -25.78 -13.04
CA ALA A 122 -13.49 -25.42 -14.47
C ALA A 122 -14.72 -24.68 -15.04
N SER A 123 -15.88 -24.77 -14.40
CA SER A 123 -17.07 -23.98 -14.77
C SER A 123 -16.89 -22.47 -14.59
N TRP A 124 -15.91 -22.02 -13.80
CA TRP A 124 -15.61 -20.61 -13.61
C TRP A 124 -14.74 -20.04 -14.75
N GLY A 125 -13.82 -20.84 -15.30
CA GLY A 125 -12.87 -20.41 -16.32
C GLY A 125 -11.79 -21.45 -16.62
N SER A 126 -10.88 -21.13 -17.55
CA SER A 126 -9.73 -21.98 -17.86
C SER A 126 -8.77 -22.13 -16.68
N ALA A 127 -7.88 -23.13 -16.73
CA ALA A 127 -6.89 -23.33 -15.67
C ALA A 127 -5.96 -22.11 -15.50
N ALA A 128 -5.52 -21.49 -16.60
CA ALA A 128 -4.66 -20.30 -16.58
C ALA A 128 -5.36 -19.07 -16.00
N GLU A 129 -6.67 -18.94 -16.22
CA GLU A 129 -7.47 -17.86 -15.64
C GLU A 129 -7.68 -18.07 -14.13
N ARG A 130 -7.98 -19.29 -13.70
CA ARG A 130 -8.24 -19.60 -12.28
C ARG A 130 -7.00 -19.56 -11.40
N THR A 131 -5.81 -19.80 -11.96
CA THR A 131 -4.52 -19.66 -11.25
C THR A 131 -3.92 -18.27 -11.38
N ASN A 132 -4.56 -17.34 -12.09
CA ASN A 132 -4.18 -15.93 -12.11
C ASN A 132 -4.93 -15.18 -11.00
N PRO A 133 -4.24 -14.68 -9.94
CA PRO A 133 -4.89 -14.04 -8.80
C PRO A 133 -5.80 -12.88 -9.17
N ALA A 134 -5.39 -12.04 -10.11
CA ALA A 134 -6.17 -10.86 -10.51
C ALA A 134 -7.45 -11.26 -11.24
N TRP A 135 -7.33 -12.19 -12.20
CA TRP A 135 -8.49 -12.68 -12.95
C TRP A 135 -9.47 -13.41 -12.03
N ALA A 136 -8.98 -14.32 -11.18
CA ALA A 136 -9.81 -15.15 -10.30
C ALA A 136 -10.56 -14.30 -9.26
N THR A 137 -9.88 -13.28 -8.70
CA THR A 137 -10.50 -12.29 -7.81
C THR A 137 -11.58 -11.50 -8.55
N GLY A 138 -11.29 -11.01 -9.76
CA GLY A 138 -12.29 -10.30 -10.57
C GLY A 138 -13.50 -11.18 -10.91
N ALA A 139 -13.32 -12.47 -11.18
CA ALA A 139 -14.41 -13.41 -11.42
C ALA A 139 -15.27 -13.64 -10.17
N PHE A 140 -14.63 -13.81 -9.01
CA PHE A 140 -15.31 -13.91 -7.72
C PHE A 140 -16.18 -12.66 -7.44
N LEU A 141 -15.59 -11.47 -7.57
CA LEU A 141 -16.28 -10.20 -7.32
C LEU A 141 -17.45 -9.97 -8.30
N ARG A 142 -17.28 -10.33 -9.58
CA ARG A 142 -18.37 -10.27 -10.57
C ARG A 142 -19.56 -11.13 -10.17
N LYS A 143 -19.32 -12.35 -9.68
CA LYS A 143 -20.39 -13.23 -9.20
C LYS A 143 -21.05 -12.65 -7.95
N MET A 144 -20.26 -12.12 -7.02
CA MET A 144 -20.77 -11.44 -5.83
C MET A 144 -21.73 -10.29 -6.20
N ALA A 145 -21.34 -9.37 -7.07
CA ALA A 145 -22.23 -8.28 -7.47
C ALA A 145 -23.45 -8.73 -8.27
N ALA A 146 -23.36 -9.83 -9.04
CA ALA A 146 -24.53 -10.39 -9.70
C ALA A 146 -25.58 -10.93 -8.70
N LEU A 147 -25.13 -11.49 -7.57
CA LEU A 147 -25.99 -11.97 -6.50
C LEU A 147 -26.56 -10.84 -5.62
N TYR A 148 -25.82 -9.73 -5.51
CA TYR A 148 -26.15 -8.59 -4.66
C TYR A 148 -26.15 -7.27 -5.47
N PRO A 149 -27.09 -7.12 -6.44
CA PRO A 149 -27.10 -5.99 -7.38
C PRO A 149 -27.37 -4.63 -6.73
N ASP A 150 -27.99 -4.63 -5.53
CA ASP A 150 -28.23 -3.45 -4.70
C ASP A 150 -27.07 -3.10 -3.76
N GLN A 151 -25.98 -3.88 -3.81
CA GLN A 151 -24.82 -3.79 -2.93
C GLN A 151 -25.09 -4.09 -1.45
N SER A 152 -26.15 -4.85 -1.16
CA SER A 152 -26.42 -5.32 0.22
C SER A 152 -25.29 -6.16 0.81
N TRP A 153 -24.38 -6.70 -0.01
CA TRP A 153 -23.11 -7.32 0.41
C TRP A 153 -22.24 -6.42 1.31
N ARG A 154 -22.39 -5.09 1.22
CA ARG A 154 -21.71 -4.11 2.10
C ARG A 154 -22.18 -4.12 3.55
N SER A 155 -23.31 -4.76 3.85
CA SER A 155 -23.85 -4.78 5.22
C SER A 155 -24.28 -6.18 5.67
N ALA A 156 -24.33 -7.12 4.74
CA ALA A 156 -24.60 -8.52 5.04
C ALA A 156 -23.43 -9.16 5.84
N PRO A 157 -23.70 -10.19 6.65
CA PRO A 157 -22.67 -10.98 7.28
C PRO A 157 -21.71 -11.56 6.23
N ILE A 158 -20.40 -11.31 6.41
CA ILE A 158 -19.39 -11.66 5.40
C ILE A 158 -19.40 -13.16 5.06
N GLY A 159 -19.56 -14.04 6.06
CA GLY A 159 -19.62 -15.48 5.83
C GLY A 159 -20.82 -15.91 4.96
N GLU A 160 -21.96 -15.23 5.08
CA GLU A 160 -23.13 -15.47 4.22
C GLU A 160 -22.84 -15.07 2.77
N VAL A 161 -22.15 -13.94 2.56
CA VAL A 161 -21.73 -13.49 1.23
C VAL A 161 -20.74 -14.48 0.61
N CYS A 162 -19.73 -14.90 1.36
CA CYS A 162 -18.76 -15.92 0.92
C CYS A 162 -19.48 -17.21 0.47
N GLN A 163 -20.39 -17.72 1.31
CA GLN A 163 -21.16 -18.92 1.01
C GLN A 163 -22.07 -18.75 -0.21
N ALA A 164 -22.73 -17.59 -0.36
CA ALA A 164 -23.60 -17.33 -1.51
C ALA A 164 -22.81 -17.38 -2.83
N VAL A 165 -21.56 -16.90 -2.82
CA VAL A 165 -20.69 -16.90 -3.99
C VAL A 165 -20.09 -18.28 -4.27
N GLN A 166 -19.56 -18.96 -3.24
CA GLN A 166 -18.86 -20.24 -3.43
C GLN A 166 -19.76 -21.47 -3.44
N VAL A 167 -20.87 -21.44 -2.70
CA VAL A 167 -21.79 -22.58 -2.55
C VAL A 167 -21.05 -23.82 -2.01
N SER A 168 -20.29 -23.63 -0.92
CA SER A 168 -19.55 -24.72 -0.27
C SER A 168 -20.48 -25.65 0.51
N ALA A 169 -20.04 -26.90 0.70
CA ALA A 169 -20.71 -27.88 1.56
C ALA A 169 -20.53 -27.56 3.06
N PHE A 170 -19.63 -26.64 3.41
CA PHE A 170 -19.31 -26.27 4.79
C PHE A 170 -19.46 -24.75 5.03
N PRO A 171 -20.69 -24.21 4.96
CA PRO A 171 -20.95 -22.76 5.00
C PRO A 171 -20.42 -22.07 6.27
N ASP A 172 -20.45 -22.76 7.41
CA ASP A 172 -20.05 -22.19 8.70
C ASP A 172 -18.54 -21.89 8.82
N ARG A 173 -17.73 -22.32 7.83
CA ARG A 173 -16.27 -22.10 7.84
C ARG A 173 -15.87 -20.68 7.51
N TYR A 174 -16.67 -19.91 6.76
CA TYR A 174 -16.29 -18.55 6.37
C TYR A 174 -16.37 -17.57 7.52
N GLN A 175 -17.49 -17.55 8.24
CA GLN A 175 -17.75 -16.52 9.25
C GLN A 175 -16.69 -16.51 10.36
N VAL A 176 -16.13 -17.67 10.70
CA VAL A 176 -15.07 -17.80 11.72
C VAL A 176 -13.71 -17.24 11.28
N GLN A 177 -13.48 -17.07 9.97
CA GLN A 177 -12.22 -16.51 9.44
C GLN A 177 -12.29 -15.00 9.21
N VAL A 178 -13.47 -14.38 9.36
CA VAL A 178 -13.67 -12.95 9.05
C VAL A 178 -12.75 -12.03 9.85
N HIS A 179 -12.53 -12.33 11.14
CA HIS A 179 -11.64 -11.54 11.98
C HIS A 179 -10.19 -11.56 11.47
N ASP A 180 -9.66 -12.76 11.19
CA ASP A 180 -8.31 -12.93 10.65
C ASP A 180 -8.17 -12.29 9.25
N ALA A 181 -9.18 -12.46 8.40
CA ALA A 181 -9.23 -11.81 7.09
C ALA A 181 -9.21 -10.28 7.20
N GLN A 182 -9.93 -9.71 8.17
CA GLN A 182 -9.92 -8.27 8.43
C GLN A 182 -8.53 -7.80 8.82
N LEU A 183 -7.85 -8.48 9.75
CA LEU A 183 -6.48 -8.12 10.16
C LEU A 183 -5.48 -8.20 9.01
N ILE A 184 -5.59 -9.24 8.16
CA ILE A 184 -4.72 -9.40 7.00
C ILE A 184 -5.01 -8.30 5.99
N VAL A 185 -6.29 -8.07 5.66
CA VAL A 185 -6.71 -7.03 4.71
C VAL A 185 -6.36 -5.66 5.24
N ASP A 186 -6.54 -5.35 6.51
CA ASP A 186 -6.10 -4.07 7.09
C ASP A 186 -4.60 -3.84 6.87
N ALA A 187 -3.79 -4.90 6.90
CA ALA A 187 -2.35 -4.80 6.71
C ALA A 187 -1.89 -4.76 5.24
N VAL A 188 -2.70 -5.27 4.29
CA VAL A 188 -2.36 -5.32 2.85
C VAL A 188 -3.24 -4.42 1.98
N TRP A 189 -4.33 -3.89 2.54
CA TRP A 189 -5.29 -3.03 1.85
C TRP A 189 -4.68 -1.66 1.72
N SER A 190 -4.00 -1.48 0.59
CA SER A 190 -3.40 -0.23 0.21
C SER A 190 -4.33 0.58 -0.68
N GLY A 191 -5.64 0.54 -0.43
CA GLY A 191 -6.63 1.28 -1.19
C GLY A 191 -6.34 2.78 -1.24
N GLY A 192 -5.51 3.21 -2.20
CA GLY A 192 -4.84 4.52 -2.23
C GLY A 192 -3.68 4.74 -1.23
N GLY A 193 -3.34 3.77 -0.36
CA GLY A 193 -2.57 3.99 0.87
C GLY A 193 -1.10 3.54 0.93
N VAL A 194 -0.57 2.74 -0.01
CA VAL A 194 0.90 2.47 -0.06
C VAL A 194 1.72 3.71 -0.40
N SER A 195 1.04 4.81 -0.74
CA SER A 195 1.72 6.05 -1.05
C SER A 195 2.58 6.55 0.10
N ARG A 196 2.33 6.14 1.36
CA ARG A 196 2.86 6.88 2.51
C ARG A 196 3.46 6.12 3.69
N ASP A 197 3.26 4.81 3.71
CA ASP A 197 3.95 3.92 4.61
C ASP A 197 5.24 3.42 3.94
N VAL A 198 6.29 4.24 4.03
CA VAL A 198 7.61 3.93 3.48
C VAL A 198 8.21 2.67 4.11
N THR A 199 7.82 2.35 5.35
CA THR A 199 8.32 1.18 6.08
C THR A 199 7.55 -0.12 5.85
N GLY A 200 6.33 -0.05 5.32
CA GLY A 200 5.40 -1.19 5.24
C GLY A 200 4.87 -1.66 6.61
N ASN A 201 4.93 -0.80 7.63
CA ASN A 201 4.54 -1.15 8.99
C ASN A 201 3.03 -1.01 9.27
N GLY A 202 2.26 -0.52 8.30
CA GLY A 202 0.82 -0.26 8.36
C GLY A 202 0.43 1.13 8.86
N TRP A 203 1.40 2.04 9.01
CA TRP A 203 1.18 3.42 9.43
C TRP A 203 1.92 4.37 8.48
N ASP A 204 1.27 5.48 8.13
CA ASP A 204 1.93 6.51 7.33
C ASP A 204 3.07 7.16 8.12
N ASP A 205 4.18 7.38 7.43
CA ASP A 205 5.40 7.94 8.01
C ASP A 205 5.48 9.46 7.81
N ILE A 206 6.51 10.12 8.38
CA ILE A 206 6.88 11.51 8.04
C ILE A 206 8.32 11.59 7.49
N LEU A 207 8.49 12.13 6.29
CA LEU A 207 9.79 12.53 5.75
C LEU A 207 10.10 14.00 6.03
N ALA A 208 11.32 14.23 6.52
CA ALA A 208 11.82 15.55 6.83
C ALA A 208 13.20 15.75 6.21
N ARG A 209 13.34 16.74 5.33
CA ARG A 209 14.64 17.16 4.82
C ARG A 209 15.21 18.24 5.73
N ASN A 210 16.49 18.15 6.03
CA ASN A 210 17.21 19.27 6.60
C ASN A 210 18.26 19.75 5.59
N ALA A 211 18.10 21.00 5.15
CA ALA A 211 18.99 21.61 4.16
C ALA A 211 20.39 21.90 4.71
N SER A 212 20.49 22.12 6.03
CA SER A 212 21.74 22.54 6.69
C SER A 212 22.70 21.38 6.95
N ASP A 213 22.17 20.18 7.15
CA ASP A 213 22.96 18.95 7.33
C ASP A 213 22.93 18.01 6.11
N ASP A 214 22.28 18.46 5.02
CA ASP A 214 22.16 17.77 3.74
C ASP A 214 21.45 16.39 3.81
N LYS A 215 20.65 16.13 4.85
CA LYS A 215 20.03 14.83 5.09
C LYS A 215 18.52 14.79 4.84
N LEU A 216 18.05 13.59 4.51
CA LEU A 216 16.66 13.18 4.60
C LEU A 216 16.47 12.31 5.85
N TYR A 217 15.47 12.63 6.67
CA TYR A 217 15.06 11.87 7.84
C TYR A 217 13.69 11.25 7.61
N LEU A 218 13.50 10.05 8.16
CA LEU A 218 12.22 9.37 8.22
C LEU A 218 11.81 9.21 9.70
N TYR A 219 10.55 9.53 9.98
CA TYR A 219 9.90 9.38 11.27
C TYR A 219 8.80 8.33 11.13
N ASP A 220 9.04 7.15 11.67
CA ASP A 220 8.15 6.02 11.47
C ASP A 220 6.82 6.24 12.21
N GLY A 221 5.69 6.08 11.53
CA GLY A 221 4.40 5.92 12.19
C GLY A 221 4.37 4.56 12.91
N PHE A 222 3.79 4.46 14.11
CA PHE A 222 3.73 3.13 14.78
C PHE A 222 2.48 2.89 15.62
N ALA A 223 1.67 3.92 15.82
CA ALA A 223 0.39 3.90 16.51
C ALA A 223 -0.38 5.19 16.19
N PRO A 224 -1.69 5.28 16.48
CA PRO A 224 -2.47 6.47 16.17
C PRO A 224 -1.85 7.74 16.77
N GLY A 225 -1.48 8.68 15.89
CA GLY A 225 -0.83 9.94 16.26
C GLY A 225 0.52 9.79 16.96
N LYS A 226 1.29 8.72 16.68
CA LYS A 226 2.62 8.47 17.26
C LYS A 226 3.67 8.26 16.18
N LEU A 227 4.78 8.99 16.33
CA LEU A 227 5.96 8.91 15.48
C LEU A 227 7.17 8.47 16.29
N ALA A 228 8.00 7.60 15.71
CA ALA A 228 9.25 7.16 16.30
C ALA A 228 10.34 8.25 16.23
N SER A 229 11.47 7.99 16.90
CA SER A 229 12.68 8.82 16.75
C SER A 229 13.17 8.78 15.30
N PRO A 230 13.64 9.91 14.74
CA PRO A 230 14.01 9.97 13.34
C PRO A 230 15.24 9.12 13.01
N ARG A 231 15.20 8.49 11.84
CA ARG A 231 16.35 7.82 11.22
C ARG A 231 16.82 8.60 9.99
N ALA A 232 18.13 8.73 9.82
CA ALA A 232 18.68 9.35 8.61
C ALA A 232 18.65 8.33 7.46
N MET A 233 18.02 8.71 6.35
CA MET A 233 17.87 7.89 5.14
C MET A 233 19.00 8.10 4.13
N GLY A 234 19.79 9.16 4.29
CA GLY A 234 20.96 9.45 3.44
C GLY A 234 21.33 10.93 3.41
N THR A 235 22.39 11.24 2.67
CA THR A 235 22.89 12.61 2.38
C THR A 235 22.66 12.98 0.91
N GLY A 236 22.95 14.22 0.50
CA GLY A 236 22.78 14.71 -0.87
C GLY A 236 21.40 15.30 -1.17
N TRP A 237 20.59 15.56 -0.14
CA TRP A 237 19.21 16.02 -0.29
C TRP A 237 19.06 17.55 -0.19
N GLY A 238 20.13 18.29 0.11
CA GLY A 238 20.10 19.74 0.34
C GLY A 238 19.63 20.55 -0.87
N ALA A 239 19.89 20.07 -2.09
CA ALA A 239 19.45 20.68 -3.35
C ALA A 239 18.07 20.18 -3.83
N THR A 240 17.43 19.24 -3.13
CA THR A 240 16.13 18.70 -3.48
C THR A 240 15.02 19.65 -3.02
N ARG A 241 14.21 20.14 -3.96
CA ARG A 241 13.11 21.08 -3.71
C ARG A 241 11.86 20.38 -3.17
N ILE A 242 11.47 19.28 -3.81
CA ILE A 242 10.27 18.49 -3.47
C ILE A 242 10.71 17.05 -3.24
N VAL A 243 10.19 16.43 -2.18
CA VAL A 243 10.19 14.99 -1.98
C VAL A 243 8.73 14.53 -1.96
N LEU A 244 8.43 13.48 -2.71
CA LEU A 244 7.15 12.79 -2.72
C LEU A 244 7.39 11.32 -2.44
N THR A 245 6.42 10.68 -1.83
CA THR A 245 6.36 9.23 -1.63
C THR A 245 5.16 8.65 -2.36
N GLY A 246 5.32 7.41 -2.80
CA GLY A 246 4.33 6.75 -3.64
C GLY A 246 4.74 5.32 -3.89
N ASP A 247 3.80 4.46 -4.30
CA ASP A 247 4.17 3.26 -5.06
C ASP A 247 4.25 3.66 -6.53
N PHE A 248 5.43 4.03 -7.00
CA PHE A 248 5.65 4.47 -8.38
C PHE A 248 6.05 3.30 -9.29
N THR A 249 6.57 2.20 -8.73
CA THR A 249 6.98 0.98 -9.43
C THR A 249 5.92 -0.11 -9.48
N GLY A 250 4.78 0.07 -8.81
CA GLY A 250 3.68 -0.91 -8.72
C GLY A 250 4.04 -2.16 -7.90
N ASP A 251 5.07 -2.08 -7.08
CA ASP A 251 5.61 -3.22 -6.32
C ASP A 251 5.16 -3.24 -4.85
N THR A 252 4.26 -2.31 -4.49
CA THR A 252 3.67 -2.05 -3.19
C THR A 252 4.63 -1.60 -2.09
N GLU A 253 5.90 -1.37 -2.42
CA GLU A 253 6.87 -0.79 -1.50
C GLU A 253 6.90 0.74 -1.69
N GLY A 254 7.05 1.50 -0.60
CA GLY A 254 7.10 2.96 -0.69
C GLY A 254 8.38 3.46 -1.37
N ASP A 255 8.24 4.11 -2.52
CA ASP A 255 9.30 4.77 -3.28
C ASP A 255 9.42 6.26 -2.95
N LEU A 256 10.53 6.90 -3.33
CA LEU A 256 10.65 8.37 -3.35
C LEU A 256 10.79 8.94 -4.75
N LEU A 257 10.17 10.09 -4.98
CA LEU A 257 10.56 11.03 -6.02
C LEU A 257 11.22 12.26 -5.39
N GLY A 258 12.46 12.54 -5.78
CA GLY A 258 13.16 13.78 -5.45
C GLY A 258 13.22 14.71 -6.67
N ILE A 259 12.63 15.90 -6.57
CA ILE A 259 12.73 16.94 -7.61
C ILE A 259 13.75 17.99 -7.18
N THR A 260 14.81 18.16 -7.96
CA THR A 260 15.86 19.15 -7.69
C THR A 260 15.39 20.57 -7.99
N THR A 261 16.14 21.57 -7.54
CA THR A 261 15.93 22.98 -7.93
C THR A 261 16.09 23.22 -9.42
N ALA A 262 16.92 22.43 -10.11
CA ALA A 262 17.09 22.48 -11.57
C ALA A 262 15.90 21.85 -12.33
N GLY A 263 15.05 21.08 -11.64
CA GLY A 263 13.86 20.44 -12.21
C GLY A 263 14.06 19.00 -12.66
N ASP A 264 15.18 18.38 -12.28
CA ASP A 264 15.40 16.94 -12.47
C ASP A 264 14.60 16.16 -11.43
N MET A 265 13.80 15.21 -11.89
CA MET A 265 13.04 14.28 -11.05
C MET A 265 13.75 12.94 -11.02
N ASN A 266 14.19 12.53 -9.85
CA ASN A 266 14.86 11.26 -9.62
C ASN A 266 13.96 10.33 -8.79
N LEU A 267 13.80 9.10 -9.27
CA LEU A 267 13.16 8.00 -8.55
C LEU A 267 14.21 7.26 -7.71
N TYR A 268 13.84 6.99 -6.47
CA TYR A 268 14.58 6.16 -5.53
C TYR A 268 13.65 5.04 -5.11
N THR A 269 13.87 3.84 -5.66
CA THR A 269 12.97 2.71 -5.38
C THR A 269 13.16 2.22 -3.96
N GLY A 270 12.07 2.01 -3.25
CA GLY A 270 12.05 1.51 -1.88
C GLY A 270 12.22 0.01 -1.78
N ASN A 271 12.44 -0.47 -0.56
CA ASN A 271 12.25 -1.88 -0.21
C ASN A 271 11.70 -2.09 1.21
N GLY A 272 11.01 -1.07 1.74
CA GLY A 272 10.56 -1.01 3.13
C GLY A 272 11.66 -0.67 4.16
N SER A 273 12.94 -0.67 3.77
CA SER A 273 14.07 -0.41 4.68
C SER A 273 15.04 0.65 4.16
N THR A 274 15.36 0.60 2.87
CA THR A 274 16.38 1.41 2.20
C THR A 274 15.89 1.84 0.83
N PHE A 275 16.60 2.78 0.22
CA PHE A 275 16.34 3.23 -1.15
C PHE A 275 17.48 2.89 -2.10
N SER A 276 17.16 2.65 -3.36
CA SER A 276 18.14 2.47 -4.42
C SER A 276 18.88 3.77 -4.78
N ALA A 277 19.90 3.65 -5.64
CA ALA A 277 20.54 4.81 -6.25
C ALA A 277 19.54 5.56 -7.16
N PRO A 278 19.62 6.91 -7.24
CA PRO A 278 18.66 7.69 -8.01
C PRO A 278 18.66 7.32 -9.48
N LYS A 279 17.46 7.17 -10.05
CA LYS A 279 17.21 7.06 -11.48
C LYS A 279 16.50 8.32 -11.97
N LEU A 280 17.09 9.05 -12.92
CA LEU A 280 16.44 10.19 -13.54
C LEU A 280 15.22 9.71 -14.35
N VAL A 281 14.03 10.23 -14.02
CA VAL A 281 12.75 9.84 -14.64
C VAL A 281 11.99 11.02 -15.25
N GLY A 282 12.48 12.24 -15.08
CA GLY A 282 11.92 13.41 -15.75
C GLY A 282 12.76 14.67 -15.57
N THR A 283 12.51 15.68 -16.40
CA THR A 283 13.18 16.99 -16.36
C THR A 283 12.17 18.12 -16.55
N GLY A 284 12.56 19.37 -16.24
CA GLY A 284 11.70 20.55 -16.41
C GLY A 284 10.65 20.75 -15.32
N TRP A 285 10.70 19.97 -14.23
CA TRP A 285 9.76 20.06 -13.11
C TRP A 285 9.92 21.32 -12.26
N ASN A 286 10.99 22.09 -12.45
CA ASN A 286 11.17 23.42 -11.87
C ASN A 286 10.13 24.44 -12.38
N SER A 287 9.41 24.13 -13.46
CA SER A 287 8.26 24.91 -13.93
C SER A 287 6.98 24.70 -13.11
N MET A 288 6.96 23.74 -12.18
CA MET A 288 5.81 23.46 -11.32
C MET A 288 5.94 24.10 -9.95
N LYS A 289 4.93 24.89 -9.58
CA LYS A 289 4.77 25.51 -8.25
C LYS A 289 4.57 24.46 -7.17
N PHE A 290 3.65 23.53 -7.42
CA PHE A 290 3.36 22.39 -6.57
C PHE A 290 3.37 21.12 -7.40
N VAL A 291 3.79 20.02 -6.77
CA VAL A 291 3.61 18.66 -7.28
C VAL A 291 3.12 17.83 -6.09
N VAL A 292 2.08 17.04 -6.30
CA VAL A 292 1.48 16.15 -5.31
C VAL A 292 1.23 14.79 -5.93
N THR A 293 1.05 13.77 -5.10
CA THR A 293 0.84 12.40 -5.55
C THR A 293 -0.25 11.70 -4.74
N ALA A 294 -0.99 10.85 -5.44
CA ALA A 294 -1.96 9.87 -4.96
C ALA A 294 -2.31 8.95 -6.14
N ASP A 295 -3.07 7.89 -5.92
CA ASP A 295 -3.72 7.12 -6.99
C ASP A 295 -4.99 7.84 -7.46
N PHE A 296 -4.89 8.71 -8.48
CA PHE A 296 -6.03 9.50 -8.97
C PHE A 296 -6.90 8.74 -9.98
N THR A 297 -6.41 7.62 -10.50
CA THR A 297 -7.05 6.74 -11.48
C THR A 297 -7.65 5.47 -10.88
N GLY A 298 -7.35 5.16 -9.62
CA GLY A 298 -7.83 3.95 -8.93
C GLY A 298 -7.18 2.67 -9.46
N GLU A 299 -6.02 2.77 -10.11
CA GLU A 299 -5.34 1.62 -10.74
C GLU A 299 -4.30 0.97 -9.83
N GLY A 300 -4.12 1.49 -8.61
CA GLY A 300 -3.24 0.97 -7.58
C GLY A 300 -1.81 1.45 -7.70
N THR A 301 -1.51 2.39 -8.60
CA THR A 301 -0.18 3.02 -8.75
C THR A 301 -0.29 4.52 -8.58
N ASN A 302 0.73 5.16 -8.01
CA ASN A 302 0.71 6.58 -7.77
C ASN A 302 0.88 7.41 -9.05
N ASP A 303 -0.01 8.38 -9.20
CA ASP A 303 0.01 9.42 -10.22
C ASP A 303 0.63 10.73 -9.68
N LEU A 304 0.84 11.71 -10.57
CA LEU A 304 1.21 13.07 -10.19
C LEU A 304 0.21 14.11 -10.67
N ILE A 305 -0.03 15.10 -9.82
CA ILE A 305 -0.67 16.35 -10.20
C ILE A 305 0.25 17.52 -9.89
N GLY A 306 0.38 18.43 -10.85
CA GLY A 306 1.19 19.64 -10.72
C GLY A 306 0.41 20.91 -11.02
N ILE A 307 0.68 21.98 -10.27
CA ILE A 307 0.25 23.34 -10.63
C ILE A 307 1.44 24.03 -11.28
N GLN A 308 1.29 24.44 -12.53
CA GLN A 308 2.34 25.15 -13.25
C GLN A 308 2.51 26.57 -12.70
N GLU A 309 3.77 26.96 -12.47
CA GLU A 309 4.15 28.30 -12.03
C GLU A 309 3.83 29.33 -13.14
N GLY A 310 3.34 30.51 -12.75
CA GLY A 310 2.96 31.57 -13.69
C GLY A 310 1.57 31.40 -14.31
N SER A 311 1.32 30.31 -15.07
CA SER A 311 0.01 30.08 -15.71
C SER A 311 -1.07 29.67 -14.71
N GLY A 312 -0.69 28.95 -13.64
CA GLY A 312 -1.62 28.38 -12.68
C GLY A 312 -2.48 27.26 -13.28
N ASP A 313 -2.00 26.62 -14.35
CA ASP A 313 -2.66 25.46 -14.95
C ASP A 313 -2.40 24.19 -14.14
N LEU A 314 -3.45 23.37 -13.98
CA LEU A 314 -3.37 22.08 -13.31
C LEU A 314 -3.11 20.98 -14.33
N TYR A 315 -2.03 20.24 -14.16
CA TYR A 315 -1.62 19.13 -15.03
C TYR A 315 -1.65 17.81 -14.27
N PHE A 316 -2.05 16.76 -14.98
CA PHE A 316 -2.04 15.38 -14.52
C PHE A 316 -1.02 14.56 -15.32
N TYR A 317 -0.34 13.65 -14.64
CA TYR A 317 0.63 12.72 -15.18
C TYR A 317 0.31 11.33 -14.65
N ALA A 318 -0.21 10.45 -15.53
CA ALA A 318 -0.54 9.08 -15.13
C ALA A 318 0.72 8.27 -14.80
N GLY A 319 0.71 7.57 -13.69
CA GLY A 319 1.73 6.59 -13.31
C GLY A 319 1.61 5.33 -14.16
N ASN A 320 2.73 4.81 -14.66
CA ASN A 320 2.72 3.58 -15.46
C ASN A 320 3.05 2.33 -14.64
N GLY A 321 3.16 2.43 -13.31
CA GLY A 321 3.53 1.31 -12.42
C GLY A 321 4.90 0.69 -12.73
N ASN A 322 5.86 1.49 -13.19
CA ASN A 322 7.22 1.05 -13.48
C ASN A 322 8.27 2.17 -13.26
N GLY A 323 7.89 3.16 -12.47
CA GLY A 323 8.67 4.35 -12.19
C GLY A 323 8.67 5.41 -13.30
N THR A 324 7.78 5.30 -14.30
CA THR A 324 7.63 6.29 -15.37
C THR A 324 6.23 6.89 -15.40
N PHE A 325 6.12 8.06 -16.04
CA PHE A 325 4.86 8.80 -16.16
C PHE A 325 4.51 9.04 -17.62
N SER A 326 3.21 9.01 -17.92
CA SER A 326 2.68 9.37 -19.23
C SER A 326 2.79 10.88 -19.52
N ALA A 327 2.58 11.25 -20.79
CA ALA A 327 2.57 12.65 -21.20
C ALA A 327 1.50 13.47 -20.43
N PRO A 328 1.80 14.74 -20.07
CA PRO A 328 0.90 15.54 -19.26
C PRO A 328 -0.44 15.81 -19.94
N ARG A 329 -1.52 15.72 -19.18
CA ARG A 329 -2.85 16.17 -19.55
C ARG A 329 -3.23 17.40 -18.73
N LYS A 330 -3.58 18.51 -19.38
CA LYS A 330 -4.14 19.68 -18.69
C LYS A 330 -5.55 19.33 -18.18
N LEU A 331 -5.77 19.49 -16.87
CA LEU A 331 -7.06 19.26 -16.23
C LEU A 331 -7.88 20.54 -16.13
N ALA A 332 -7.26 21.64 -15.74
CA ALA A 332 -7.94 22.89 -15.44
C ALA A 332 -7.00 24.10 -15.53
N SER A 333 -7.59 25.29 -15.51
CA SER A 333 -6.89 26.58 -15.36
C SER A 333 -7.30 27.24 -14.04
N GLY A 334 -6.59 28.28 -13.59
CA GLY A 334 -7.02 29.13 -12.46
C GLY A 334 -6.59 28.62 -11.07
N TRP A 335 -5.67 27.67 -10.99
CA TRP A 335 -5.15 27.12 -9.73
C TRP A 335 -3.97 27.92 -9.16
N GLY A 336 -3.50 28.96 -9.85
CA GLY A 336 -2.33 29.75 -9.44
C GLY A 336 -2.47 30.42 -8.06
N GLY A 337 -3.71 30.69 -7.61
CA GLY A 337 -4.01 31.32 -6.33
C GLY A 337 -3.87 30.41 -5.09
N GLN A 338 -3.65 29.10 -5.28
CA GLN A 338 -3.42 28.19 -4.16
C GLN A 338 -2.10 28.52 -3.44
N THR A 339 -2.12 28.49 -2.11
CA THR A 339 -0.96 28.72 -1.23
C THR A 339 -0.38 27.43 -0.66
N ALA A 340 -1.09 26.32 -0.79
CA ALA A 340 -0.63 24.96 -0.55
C ALA A 340 -1.52 23.99 -1.35
N LEU A 341 -0.97 22.82 -1.67
CA LEU A 341 -1.70 21.71 -2.27
C LEU A 341 -1.23 20.41 -1.61
N VAL A 342 -2.17 19.60 -1.17
CA VAL A 342 -1.92 18.22 -0.74
C VAL A 342 -2.91 17.30 -1.45
N ALA A 343 -2.59 16.02 -1.50
CA ALA A 343 -3.44 14.99 -2.09
C ALA A 343 -3.60 13.83 -1.12
N GLY A 344 -4.46 12.86 -1.42
CA GLY A 344 -4.69 11.64 -0.63
C GLY A 344 -6.16 11.25 -0.69
N ASP A 345 -6.49 10.04 -0.28
CA ASP A 345 -7.88 9.60 -0.15
C ASP A 345 -8.42 10.12 1.20
N PHE A 346 -9.09 11.27 1.21
CA PHE A 346 -9.59 11.86 2.46
C PHE A 346 -10.96 11.30 2.85
N ASP A 347 -11.72 10.72 1.92
CA ASP A 347 -13.09 10.23 2.11
C ASP A 347 -13.30 8.72 2.05
N ASP A 348 -12.21 7.94 1.99
CA ASP A 348 -12.17 6.47 2.02
C ASP A 348 -12.98 5.89 0.85
N ASP A 349 -12.91 6.56 -0.31
CA ASP A 349 -13.54 6.12 -1.56
C ASP A 349 -12.57 5.40 -2.49
N ASN A 350 -11.31 5.26 -2.08
CA ASN A 350 -10.20 4.63 -2.77
C ASN A 350 -9.67 5.43 -3.97
N HIS A 351 -9.99 6.72 -4.06
CA HIS A 351 -9.46 7.60 -5.08
C HIS A 351 -8.72 8.77 -4.44
N GLY A 352 -7.64 9.20 -5.10
CA GLY A 352 -6.94 10.40 -4.68
C GLY A 352 -7.83 11.64 -4.80
N ASP A 353 -7.96 12.37 -3.70
CA ASP A 353 -8.51 13.72 -3.67
C ASP A 353 -7.40 14.77 -3.75
N LEU A 354 -7.80 16.03 -3.97
CA LEU A 354 -6.96 17.20 -3.75
C LEU A 354 -7.52 18.05 -2.62
N VAL A 355 -6.65 18.58 -1.77
CA VAL A 355 -6.98 19.66 -0.83
C VAL A 355 -6.08 20.87 -1.12
N GLY A 356 -6.72 21.95 -1.59
CA GLY A 356 -6.07 23.22 -1.89
C GLY A 356 -6.31 24.25 -0.81
N ARG A 357 -5.27 24.98 -0.40
CA ARG A 357 -5.40 26.12 0.51
C ARG A 357 -5.52 27.42 -0.26
N ALA A 358 -6.69 28.05 -0.19
CA ALA A 358 -6.94 29.36 -0.75
C ALA A 358 -6.14 30.46 -0.03
N ALA A 359 -5.99 31.62 -0.65
CA ALA A 359 -5.23 32.76 -0.10
C ALA A 359 -5.80 33.31 1.22
N ASN A 360 -7.08 33.07 1.51
CA ASN A 360 -7.72 33.43 2.78
C ASN A 360 -7.48 32.39 3.90
N GLY A 361 -6.78 31.29 3.61
CA GLY A 361 -6.49 30.22 4.56
C GLY A 361 -7.59 29.17 4.69
N ASP A 362 -8.63 29.19 3.85
CA ASP A 362 -9.59 28.09 3.78
C ASP A 362 -8.96 26.90 3.04
N LEU A 363 -9.20 25.69 3.56
CA LEU A 363 -8.95 24.45 2.84
C LEU A 363 -10.20 24.05 2.08
N ASN A 364 -10.06 23.76 0.79
CA ASN A 364 -11.12 23.21 -0.03
C ASN A 364 -10.70 21.84 -0.56
N GLN A 365 -11.58 20.86 -0.38
CA GLN A 365 -11.42 19.50 -0.90
C GLN A 365 -12.08 19.41 -2.29
N TYR A 366 -11.41 18.71 -3.19
CA TYR A 366 -11.85 18.36 -4.52
C TYR A 366 -11.78 16.84 -4.60
N ARG A 367 -12.95 16.19 -4.51
CA ARG A 367 -13.01 14.73 -4.38
C ARG A 367 -12.71 14.05 -5.70
N GLY A 368 -11.92 12.99 -5.67
CA GLY A 368 -11.59 12.16 -6.82
C GLY A 368 -12.78 11.34 -7.32
N TYR A 369 -12.74 10.95 -8.59
CA TYR A 369 -13.69 9.99 -9.16
C TYR A 369 -13.02 8.74 -9.73
N GLY A 370 -11.72 8.54 -9.47
CA GLY A 370 -10.97 7.38 -9.97
C GLY A 370 -10.70 7.40 -11.47
N ASN A 371 -10.58 8.59 -12.06
CA ASN A 371 -10.28 8.76 -13.49
C ASN A 371 -9.57 10.10 -13.76
N ALA A 372 -8.89 10.64 -12.74
CA ALA A 372 -8.30 11.97 -12.73
C ALA A 372 -9.30 13.07 -13.16
N GLN A 373 -10.54 12.94 -12.69
CA GLN A 373 -11.55 13.99 -12.62
C GLN A 373 -11.92 14.22 -11.16
N PHE A 374 -12.36 15.45 -10.87
CA PHE A 374 -12.62 15.90 -9.51
C PHE A 374 -14.00 16.55 -9.39
N SER A 375 -14.55 16.53 -8.17
CA SER A 375 -15.74 17.29 -7.83
C SER A 375 -15.51 18.80 -7.92
N ALA A 376 -16.61 19.56 -7.89
CA ALA A 376 -16.52 20.98 -7.52
C ALA A 376 -15.92 21.12 -6.10
N PRO A 377 -15.19 22.21 -5.80
CA PRO A 377 -14.60 22.42 -4.49
C PRO A 377 -15.67 22.50 -3.40
N ALA A 378 -15.45 21.78 -2.31
CA ALA A 378 -16.20 21.93 -1.08
C ALA A 378 -15.28 22.44 0.03
N LYS A 379 -15.79 23.32 0.90
CA LYS A 379 -15.01 23.81 2.05
C LYS A 379 -14.76 22.65 3.01
N PHE A 380 -13.50 22.34 3.24
CA PHE A 380 -13.05 21.23 4.08
C PHE A 380 -12.71 21.69 5.51
N SER A 381 -12.06 22.85 5.62
CA SER A 381 -11.74 23.48 6.90
C SER A 381 -11.38 24.97 6.72
N ASN A 382 -11.29 25.73 7.81
CA ASN A 382 -10.96 27.16 7.81
C ASN A 382 -9.85 27.49 8.83
N GLY A 383 -9.24 28.67 8.71
CA GLY A 383 -8.26 29.17 9.70
C GLY A 383 -6.81 28.70 9.51
N TRP A 384 -6.42 28.24 8.33
CA TRP A 384 -5.10 27.62 8.09
C TRP A 384 -3.98 28.59 7.72
N ASN A 385 -4.17 29.91 7.89
CA ASN A 385 -3.14 30.92 7.59
C ASN A 385 -1.90 30.81 8.49
N GLY A 386 -2.06 30.32 9.73
CA GLY A 386 -0.96 30.13 10.68
C GLY A 386 -0.14 28.86 10.46
N ILE A 387 -0.54 28.02 9.49
CA ILE A 387 0.11 26.74 9.21
C ILE A 387 1.11 26.90 8.07
N THR A 388 2.37 26.57 8.33
CA THR A 388 3.51 26.74 7.42
C THR A 388 3.81 25.51 6.57
N ALA A 389 3.33 24.34 6.96
CA ALA A 389 3.42 23.10 6.17
C ALA A 389 2.18 22.23 6.41
N LEU A 390 1.71 21.57 5.35
CA LEU A 390 0.63 20.58 5.38
C LEU A 390 1.22 19.24 4.92
N ILE A 391 1.07 18.21 5.74
CA ILE A 391 1.54 16.86 5.47
C ILE A 391 0.31 15.97 5.49
N PRO A 392 -0.11 15.40 4.35
CA PRO A 392 -1.20 14.45 4.31
C PRO A 392 -0.70 13.05 4.73
N GLY A 393 -1.52 12.27 5.43
CA GLY A 393 -1.24 10.87 5.76
C GLY A 393 -2.30 10.29 6.70
N ASP A 394 -2.57 8.99 6.64
CA ASP A 394 -3.43 8.28 7.60
C ASP A 394 -2.65 8.05 8.91
N PHE A 395 -2.64 9.08 9.75
CA PHE A 395 -1.97 9.04 11.05
C PHE A 395 -2.86 8.45 12.14
N THR A 396 -4.14 8.22 11.87
CA THR A 396 -5.09 7.63 12.81
C THR A 396 -5.32 6.14 12.58
N GLY A 397 -4.97 5.62 11.41
CA GLY A 397 -5.15 4.23 10.99
C GLY A 397 -6.60 3.90 10.63
N ASP A 398 -7.40 4.89 10.25
CA ASP A 398 -8.83 4.74 9.99
C ASP A 398 -9.18 4.62 8.49
N GLY A 399 -8.16 4.58 7.63
CA GLY A 399 -8.24 4.49 6.18
C GLY A 399 -8.41 5.83 5.48
N LYS A 400 -8.59 6.95 6.20
CA LYS A 400 -8.67 8.29 5.60
C LYS A 400 -7.35 9.00 5.77
N THR A 401 -6.97 9.72 4.72
CA THR A 401 -5.89 10.68 4.79
C THR A 401 -6.23 11.78 5.79
N ASP A 402 -5.43 11.93 6.83
CA ASP A 402 -5.45 13.06 7.75
C ASP A 402 -4.52 14.20 7.28
N ILE A 403 -4.48 15.30 8.04
CA ILE A 403 -3.48 16.37 7.83
C ILE A 403 -2.69 16.60 9.10
N ALA A 404 -1.36 16.48 9.04
CA ALA A 404 -0.47 17.09 10.02
C ALA A 404 -0.10 18.52 9.57
N GLY A 405 -0.40 19.50 10.42
CA GLY A 405 -0.16 20.93 10.17
C GLY A 405 0.92 21.48 11.10
N ARG A 406 1.97 22.09 10.53
CA ARG A 406 3.03 22.74 11.31
C ARG A 406 2.79 24.23 11.47
N THR A 407 2.70 24.73 12.68
CA THR A 407 2.64 26.17 12.99
C THR A 407 3.99 26.86 12.83
N ALA A 408 4.01 28.20 12.79
CA ALA A 408 5.26 28.97 12.66
C ALA A 408 6.24 28.82 13.85
N ASP A 409 5.74 28.44 15.03
CA ASP A 409 6.57 28.14 16.20
C ASP A 409 7.12 26.70 16.20
N GLY A 410 6.77 25.89 15.20
CA GLY A 410 7.30 24.53 15.03
C GLY A 410 6.54 23.46 15.78
N THR A 411 5.35 23.77 16.28
CA THR A 411 4.40 22.76 16.75
C THR A 411 3.80 22.04 15.55
N LEU A 412 3.81 20.71 15.58
CA LEU A 412 3.11 19.86 14.62
C LEU A 412 1.82 19.35 15.26
N ASN A 413 0.68 19.65 14.64
CA ASN A 413 -0.64 19.18 15.10
C ASN A 413 -1.24 18.23 14.07
N LEU A 414 -1.83 17.13 14.52
CA LEU A 414 -2.64 16.21 13.73
C LEU A 414 -4.09 16.69 13.68
N TYR A 415 -4.66 16.75 12.49
CA TYR A 415 -6.05 17.07 12.23
C TYR A 415 -6.69 15.87 11.51
N PRO A 416 -7.43 15.01 12.25
CA PRO A 416 -8.05 13.83 11.67
C PRO A 416 -9.07 14.16 10.58
N SER A 417 -9.17 13.35 9.53
CA SER A 417 -10.23 13.47 8.52
C SER A 417 -11.47 12.68 8.91
N TYR A 418 -12.64 13.26 8.62
CA TYR A 418 -13.94 12.61 8.70
C TYR A 418 -14.60 12.51 7.31
N GLY A 419 -13.80 12.47 6.26
CA GLY A 419 -14.24 12.38 4.87
C GLY A 419 -14.48 13.73 4.22
N THR A 420 -15.30 14.56 4.84
CA THR A 420 -15.71 15.87 4.28
C THR A 420 -15.34 17.05 5.17
N THR A 421 -14.76 16.78 6.34
CA THR A 421 -14.32 17.80 7.30
C THR A 421 -13.09 17.30 8.04
N LEU A 422 -12.37 18.23 8.67
CA LEU A 422 -11.27 17.93 9.59
C LEU A 422 -11.68 18.14 11.04
N GLY A 423 -11.17 17.28 11.91
CA GLY A 423 -11.24 17.42 13.36
C GLY A 423 -10.35 18.53 13.91
N SER A 424 -10.43 18.73 15.23
CA SER A 424 -9.57 19.68 15.94
C SER A 424 -8.12 19.18 16.01
N GLY A 425 -7.16 20.10 15.93
CA GLY A 425 -5.74 19.78 16.00
C GLY A 425 -5.31 19.19 17.34
N VAL A 426 -4.59 18.07 17.30
CA VAL A 426 -3.96 17.41 18.44
C VAL A 426 -2.44 17.50 18.29
N ALA A 427 -1.74 18.05 19.28
CA ALA A 427 -0.28 18.21 19.19
C ALA A 427 0.44 16.85 19.11
N LEU A 428 1.22 16.66 18.05
CA LEU A 428 2.15 15.54 17.87
C LEU A 428 3.52 15.84 18.49
N GLY A 429 3.92 17.11 18.53
CA GLY A 429 5.17 17.55 19.15
C GLY A 429 5.62 18.94 18.71
N THR A 430 6.77 19.38 19.21
CA THR A 430 7.39 20.69 18.91
C THR A 430 8.80 20.52 18.34
N GLY A 431 9.37 21.59 17.77
CA GLY A 431 10.76 21.59 17.27
C GLY A 431 10.89 21.35 15.76
N TRP A 432 9.79 21.35 15.02
CA TRP A 432 9.75 21.02 13.60
C TRP A 432 10.21 22.17 12.66
N ASN A 433 10.75 23.27 13.19
CA ASN A 433 11.20 24.44 12.43
C ASN A 433 12.51 24.22 11.66
N GLY A 434 13.33 23.26 12.11
CA GLY A 434 14.62 22.95 11.46
C GLY A 434 14.50 22.13 10.17
N HIS A 435 13.28 21.75 9.78
CA HIS A 435 13.03 20.79 8.72
C HIS A 435 12.12 21.37 7.62
N ASN A 436 12.31 20.96 6.38
CA ASN A 436 11.25 20.99 5.38
C ASN A 436 10.54 19.65 5.47
N LEU A 437 9.25 19.69 5.81
CA LEU A 437 8.41 18.51 5.93
C LEU A 437 7.78 18.24 4.58
N TYR A 438 7.83 16.99 4.17
CA TYR A 438 7.34 16.54 2.88
C TYR A 438 6.19 15.58 3.06
N GLN A 439 5.43 15.44 1.97
CA GLN A 439 4.50 14.34 1.80
C GLN A 439 5.34 13.07 1.85
N SER A 440 5.09 12.25 2.85
CA SER A 440 5.70 10.95 2.95
C SER A 440 4.65 9.91 3.13
#